data_AF-A0A2G9T6Z0-F1
#
_entry.id   AF-A0A2G9T6Z0-F1
#
_cell.length_a   1.000
_cell.length_b   1.000
_cell.length_c   1.000
_cell.angle_alpha   90.00
_cell.angle_beta   90.00
_cell.angle_gamma   90.00
#
_symmetry.space_group_name_H-M   'P 1'
#
loop_
_entity.id
_entity.type
_entity.pdbx_description
1 polymer ?
#
loop_
_entity_poly.entity_id
_entity_poly.type
_entity_poly.pdbx_seq_one_letter_code
_entity_poly.pdbx_strand_id
1 'polypeptide(L)'
;CHVIYLCSPYVTSIPELLQFGMRLTAMPLHDATRDLILLNQQRLSDVEMNLQLEAFNEQLELMAKDLEVEKAKTDALLSEMLPASVAHQLKSGLNVDARELITDQGKL
;
A
#
# COMPACT_ATOMS: atom_id res chain seq x y z
N CYS A 1 -14.24 -37.61 -51.30
CA CYS A 1 -14.14 -36.16 -51.00
C CYS A 1 -13.95 -35.99 -49.50
N HIS A 2 -12.97 -35.22 -49.05
CA HIS A 2 -12.75 -34.94 -47.62
C HIS A 2 -12.92 -33.46 -47.35
N VAL A 3 -13.57 -33.13 -46.23
CA VAL A 3 -13.72 -31.77 -45.69
C VAL A 3 -12.90 -31.72 -44.39
N ILE A 4 -12.09 -30.68 -44.24
CA ILE A 4 -11.30 -30.42 -43.03
C ILE A 4 -11.85 -29.16 -42.38
N TYR A 5 -12.01 -29.18 -41.05
CA TYR A 5 -12.42 -28.04 -40.25
C TYR A 5 -11.27 -27.61 -39.34
N LEU A 6 -10.90 -26.34 -39.42
CA LEU A 6 -9.85 -25.72 -38.62
C LEU A 6 -10.48 -24.61 -37.78
N CYS A 7 -10.38 -24.69 -36.46
CA CYS A 7 -10.92 -23.71 -35.53
C CYS A 7 -10.13 -23.65 -34.23
N SER A 8 -10.27 -22.51 -33.56
CA SER A 8 -9.78 -22.27 -32.20
C SER A 8 -10.94 -22.33 -31.21
N PRO A 9 -10.71 -22.81 -29.97
CA PRO A 9 -11.74 -22.82 -28.95
C PRO A 9 -12.14 -21.39 -28.56
N TYR A 10 -13.42 -21.16 -28.32
CA TYR A 10 -13.91 -19.88 -27.83
C TYR A 10 -13.75 -19.81 -26.31
N VAL A 11 -12.63 -19.25 -25.86
CA VAL A 11 -12.28 -19.09 -24.43
C VAL A 11 -11.58 -17.74 -24.26
N THR A 12 -11.90 -17.02 -23.19
CA THR A 12 -11.44 -15.64 -22.94
C THR A 12 -10.53 -15.50 -21.72
N SER A 13 -10.48 -16.51 -20.84
CA SER A 13 -9.73 -16.47 -19.59
C SER A 13 -9.11 -17.81 -19.22
N ILE A 14 -8.05 -17.78 -18.40
CA ILE A 14 -7.40 -19.00 -17.89
C ILE A 14 -8.37 -19.86 -17.05
N PRO A 15 -9.21 -19.31 -16.16
CA PRO A 15 -10.18 -20.11 -15.41
C PRO A 15 -11.19 -20.85 -16.30
N GLU A 16 -11.72 -20.17 -17.32
CA GLU A 16 -12.64 -20.77 -18.29
C GLU A 16 -11.97 -21.91 -19.06
N LEU A 17 -10.71 -21.74 -19.44
CA LEU A 17 -9.91 -22.79 -20.08
C LEU A 17 -9.80 -24.05 -19.20
N LEU A 18 -9.53 -23.87 -17.91
CA LEU A 18 -9.42 -24.95 -16.93
C LEU A 18 -10.78 -25.63 -16.68
N GLN A 19 -11.88 -24.86 -16.70
CA GLN A 19 -13.24 -25.39 -16.54
C GLN A 19 -13.61 -26.37 -17.66
N PHE A 20 -13.13 -26.12 -18.88
CA PHE A 20 -13.28 -27.04 -20.02
C PHE A 20 -12.24 -28.18 -20.04
N GLY A 21 -11.42 -28.32 -18.99
CA GLY A 21 -10.39 -29.36 -18.90
C GLY A 21 -9.19 -29.13 -19.83
N MET A 22 -9.03 -27.93 -20.36
CA MET A 22 -7.98 -27.56 -21.29
C MET A 22 -6.85 -26.81 -20.57
N ARG A 23 -5.64 -26.89 -21.12
CA ARG A 23 -4.46 -26.18 -20.62
C ARG A 23 -3.90 -25.28 -21.71
N LEU A 24 -3.29 -24.17 -21.32
CA LEU A 24 -2.75 -23.20 -22.28
C LEU A 24 -1.66 -23.84 -23.17
N THR A 25 -0.98 -24.86 -22.66
CA THR A 25 0.02 -25.66 -23.39
C THR A 25 -0.58 -26.48 -24.53
N ALA A 26 -1.89 -26.74 -24.53
CA ALA A 26 -2.59 -27.43 -25.61
C ALA A 26 -2.92 -26.48 -26.78
N MET A 27 -2.85 -25.16 -26.58
CA MET A 27 -3.07 -24.17 -27.63
C MET A 27 -1.78 -23.90 -28.40
N PRO A 28 -1.79 -23.96 -29.75
CA PRO A 28 -0.61 -23.65 -30.55
C PRO A 28 -0.09 -22.23 -30.28
N LEU A 29 1.22 -22.02 -30.39
CA LEU A 29 1.85 -20.70 -30.21
C LEU A 29 1.43 -19.67 -31.25
N HIS A 30 1.01 -20.12 -32.43
CA HIS A 30 0.53 -19.25 -33.52
C HIS A 30 -0.97 -18.96 -33.43
N ASP A 31 -1.67 -19.50 -32.42
CA ASP A 31 -3.09 -19.24 -32.22
C ASP A 31 -3.28 -17.88 -31.52
N ALA A 32 -3.87 -16.92 -32.22
CA ALA A 32 -4.13 -15.58 -31.67
C ALA A 32 -5.05 -15.58 -30.43
N THR A 33 -5.89 -16.60 -30.26
CA THR A 33 -6.73 -16.73 -29.06
C THR A 33 -5.89 -16.99 -27.81
N ARG A 34 -4.73 -17.65 -27.93
CA ARG A 34 -3.77 -17.86 -26.84
C ARG A 34 -3.21 -16.52 -26.35
N ASP A 35 -2.81 -15.65 -27.27
CA ASP A 35 -2.27 -14.33 -26.94
C ASP A 35 -3.34 -13.45 -26.30
N LEU A 36 -4.58 -13.52 -26.79
CA LEU A 36 -5.70 -12.78 -26.22
C LEU A 36 -5.97 -13.16 -24.75
N ILE A 37 -5.95 -14.46 -24.43
CA ILE A 37 -6.12 -14.95 -23.05
C ILE A 37 -4.99 -14.41 -22.15
N LEU A 38 -3.74 -14.47 -22.61
CA LEU A 38 -2.59 -13.97 -21.85
C LEU A 38 -2.65 -12.46 -21.62
N LEU A 39 -3.01 -11.68 -22.65
CA LEU A 39 -3.20 -10.23 -22.52
C LEU A 39 -4.33 -9.90 -21.54
N ASN A 40 -5.43 -10.64 -21.56
CA ASN A 40 -6.50 -10.46 -20.58
C ASN A 40 -6.01 -10.75 -19.16
N GLN A 41 -5.27 -11.84 -18.97
CA GLN A 41 -4.72 -12.20 -17.67
C GLN A 41 -3.74 -11.15 -17.14
N GLN A 42 -2.87 -10.62 -18.00
CA GLN A 42 -1.97 -9.51 -17.66
C GLN A 42 -2.77 -8.27 -17.23
N ARG A 43 -3.74 -7.86 -18.04
CA ARG A 43 -4.59 -6.70 -17.74
C ARG A 43 -5.31 -6.83 -16.40
N LEU A 44 -5.84 -8.02 -16.08
CA LEU A 44 -6.50 -8.27 -14.79
C LEU A 44 -5.51 -8.16 -13.63
N SER A 45 -4.30 -8.70 -13.78
CA SER A 45 -3.24 -8.60 -12.78
C SER A 45 -2.82 -7.15 -12.54
N ASP A 46 -2.72 -6.35 -13.60
CA ASP A 46 -2.36 -4.92 -13.49
C ASP A 46 -3.45 -4.15 -12.74
N VAL A 47 -4.73 -4.44 -13.02
CA VAL A 47 -5.87 -3.82 -12.31
C VAL A 47 -5.86 -4.21 -10.83
N GLU A 48 -5.65 -5.48 -10.51
CA GLU A 48 -5.60 -5.96 -9.13
C GLU A 48 -4.46 -5.30 -8.35
N MET A 49 -3.27 -5.19 -8.96
CA MET A 49 -2.12 -4.52 -8.34
C MET A 49 -2.41 -3.04 -8.07
N ASN A 50 -3.01 -2.33 -9.03
CA ASN A 50 -3.36 -0.92 -8.85
C ASN A 50 -4.35 -0.71 -7.71
N LEU A 51 -5.36 -1.56 -7.59
CA LEU A 51 -6.34 -1.48 -6.51
C LEU A 51 -5.68 -1.70 -5.13
N GLN A 52 -4.74 -2.63 -5.03
CA GLN A 52 -3.97 -2.86 -3.80
C GLN A 52 -3.09 -1.65 -3.45
N LEU A 53 -2.48 -1.02 -4.44
CA LEU A 53 -1.68 0.19 -4.25
C LEU A 53 -2.53 1.37 -3.77
N GLU A 54 -3.71 1.57 -4.36
CA GLU A 54 -4.67 2.60 -3.93
C GLU A 54 -5.06 2.40 -2.47
N ALA A 55 -5.48 1.18 -2.09
CA ALA A 55 -5.87 0.86 -0.72
C ALA A 55 -4.72 1.05 0.29
N PHE A 56 -3.48 0.68 -0.09
CA PHE A 56 -2.32 0.88 0.77
C PHE A 56 -1.99 2.36 0.95
N ASN A 57 -2.12 3.17 -0.12
CA ASN A 57 -1.87 4.60 -0.04
C ASN A 57 -2.89 5.30 0.87
N GLU A 58 -4.17 4.94 0.77
CA GLU A 58 -5.21 5.44 1.69
C GLU A 58 -4.90 5.09 3.15
N GLN A 59 -4.47 3.85 3.42
CA GLN A 59 -4.07 3.45 4.77
C GLN A 59 -2.85 4.23 5.27
N LEU A 60 -1.88 4.47 4.39
CA LEU A 60 -0.67 5.23 4.73
C LEU A 60 -1.00 6.69 5.07
N GLU A 61 -1.89 7.32 4.31
CA GLU A 61 -2.37 8.68 4.60
C GLU A 61 -3.08 8.77 5.96
N LEU A 62 -3.92 7.78 6.29
CA LEU A 62 -4.58 7.70 7.59
C LEU A 62 -3.56 7.55 8.74
N MET A 63 -2.61 6.63 8.60
CA MET A 63 -1.57 6.42 9.61
C MET A 63 -0.68 7.66 9.79
N ALA A 64 -0.34 8.37 8.71
CA ALA A 64 0.44 9.60 8.77
C ALA A 64 -0.32 10.70 9.54
N LYS A 65 -1.63 10.81 9.32
CA LYS A 65 -2.49 11.75 10.06
C LYS A 65 -2.58 11.40 11.54
N ASP A 66 -2.79 10.13 11.87
CA ASP A 66 -2.87 9.68 13.27
C ASP A 66 -1.53 9.89 13.99
N LEU A 67 -0.40 9.66 13.30
CA LEU A 67 0.92 9.92 13.83
C LEU A 67 1.13 11.40 14.14
N GLU A 68 0.69 12.31 13.28
CA GLU A 68 0.81 13.76 13.53
C GLU A 68 -0.07 14.20 14.72
N VAL A 69 -1.27 13.63 14.86
CA VAL A 69 -2.13 13.89 16.03
C VAL A 69 -1.46 13.41 17.31
N GLU A 70 -0.89 12.21 17.32
CA GLU A 70 -0.26 11.66 18.52
C GLU A 70 1.04 12.39 18.89
N LYS A 71 1.80 12.82 17.88
CA LYS A 71 2.94 13.71 18.06
C LYS A 71 2.52 15.03 18.70
N ALA A 72 1.44 15.66 18.22
CA ALA A 72 0.92 16.90 18.80
C ALA A 72 0.47 16.74 20.27
N LYS A 73 -0.18 15.62 20.61
CA LYS A 73 -0.54 15.31 22.01
C LYS A 73 0.69 15.13 22.89
N THR A 74 1.67 14.36 22.41
CA THR A 74 2.93 14.13 23.12
C THR A 74 3.66 15.45 23.36
N ASP A 75 3.66 16.33 22.36
CA ASP A 75 4.25 17.66 22.43
C ASP A 75 3.57 18.59 23.44
N ALA A 76 2.25 18.51 23.56
CA ALA A 76 1.49 19.27 24.55
C ALA A 76 1.77 18.76 25.97
N LEU A 77 1.73 17.43 26.17
CA LEU A 77 2.04 16.82 27.46
C LEU A 77 3.46 17.16 27.94
N LEU A 78 4.45 17.15 27.04
CA LEU A 78 5.83 17.49 27.37
C LEU A 78 5.94 18.94 27.87
N SER A 79 5.17 19.87 27.28
CA SER A 79 5.15 21.27 27.70
C SER A 79 4.41 21.53 29.01
N GLU A 80 3.43 20.70 29.37
CA GLU A 80 2.73 20.77 30.67
C GLU A 80 3.60 20.22 31.80
N MET A 81 4.39 19.19 31.52
CA MET A 81 5.20 18.48 32.51
C MET A 81 6.57 19.13 32.78
N LEU A 82 7.10 19.93 31.85
CA LEU A 82 8.45 20.50 31.92
C LEU A 82 8.45 22.00 31.61
N PRO A 83 9.37 22.79 32.20
CA PRO A 83 9.55 24.19 31.82
C PRO A 83 9.81 24.33 30.31
N ALA A 84 9.27 25.39 29.69
CA ALA A 84 9.31 25.59 28.24
C ALA A 84 10.72 25.47 27.62
N SER A 85 11.76 25.91 28.35
CA SER A 85 13.16 25.79 27.93
C SER A 85 13.63 24.33 27.81
N VAL A 86 13.23 23.47 28.74
CA VAL A 86 13.59 22.04 28.77
C VAL A 86 12.78 21.26 27.74
N ALA A 87 11.47 21.52 27.65
CA ALA A 87 10.60 20.87 26.66
C ALA A 87 11.06 21.14 25.22
N HIS A 88 11.45 22.39 24.91
CA HIS A 88 11.94 22.73 23.57
C HIS A 88 13.27 22.04 23.24
N GLN A 89 14.20 21.93 24.20
CA GLN A 89 15.48 21.25 23.99
C GLN A 89 15.27 19.74 23.71
N LEU A 90 14.38 19.10 24.46
CA LEU A 90 14.04 17.69 24.26
C LEU A 90 13.34 17.45 22.91
N LYS A 91 12.42 18.35 22.49
CA LYS A 91 11.80 18.28 21.15
C LYS A 91 12.81 18.38 20.01
N SER A 92 13.88 19.17 20.19
CA SER A 92 14.97 19.29 19.22
C SER A 92 15.98 18.15 19.26
N GLY A 93 15.79 17.12 20.10
CA GLY A 93 16.71 15.99 20.24
C GLY A 93 18.03 16.34 20.95
N LEU A 94 18.08 17.47 21.65
CA LEU A 94 19.25 17.89 22.43
C LEU A 94 19.22 17.22 23.81
N ASN A 95 20.38 16.81 24.30
CA ASN A 95 20.52 16.23 25.62
C ASN A 95 20.52 17.34 26.68
N VAL A 96 19.69 17.22 27.71
CA VAL A 96 19.55 18.25 28.76
C VAL A 96 20.39 17.86 29.97
N ASP A 97 21.35 18.72 30.33
CA ASP A 97 22.17 18.51 31.54
C ASP A 97 21.34 18.65 32.82
N ALA A 98 21.62 17.80 33.80
CA ALA A 98 20.93 17.81 35.09
C ALA A 98 21.20 19.13 35.83
N ARG A 99 20.13 19.87 36.14
CA ARG A 99 20.17 21.13 36.88
C ARG A 99 18.98 21.21 37.84
N GLU A 100 19.14 21.87 38.98
CA GLU A 100 18.04 22.03 39.95
C GLU A 100 16.87 22.80 39.31
N LEU A 101 15.70 22.16 39.28
CA LEU A 101 14.45 22.78 38.82
C LEU A 101 13.97 23.75 39.90
N ILE A 102 14.47 24.98 39.87
CA ILE A 102 13.91 26.06 40.67
C ILE A 102 12.53 26.34 40.07
N THR A 103 11.47 25.83 40.69
CA THR A 103 10.10 26.24 40.40
C THR A 103 9.98 27.72 40.73
N ASP A 104 10.19 28.59 39.74
CA ASP A 104 9.81 30.00 39.81
C ASP A 104 8.28 30.10 39.70
N GLN A 105 7.61 29.63 40.76
CA GLN A 105 6.30 30.14 41.14
C GLN A 105 6.50 31.59 41.60
N GLY A 106 6.30 32.52 40.66
CA GLY A 106 6.04 33.92 40.96
C GLY A 106 7.05 34.91 40.40
N LYS A 107 6.66 35.62 39.35
CA LYS A 107 6.77 37.08 39.31
C LYS A 107 5.80 37.67 38.29
N LEU A 108 4.99 38.59 38.84
CA LEU A 108 4.12 39.62 38.27
C LEU A 108 4.35 39.96 36.79
#